data_AF-A0A965IRX5-F1
#
_entry.id   AF-A0A965IRX5-F1
#
_cell.length_a   1.000
_cell.length_b   1.000
_cell.length_c   1.000
_cell.angle_alpha   90.00
_cell.angle_beta   90.00
_cell.angle_gamma   90.00
#
_symmetry.space_group_name_H-M   'P 1'
#
loop_
_entity.id
_entity.type
_entity.pdbx_description
1 polymer ?
#
loop_
_entity_poly.entity_id
_entity_poly.type
_entity_poly.pdbx_seq_one_letter_code
_entity_poly.pdbx_strand_id
1 'polypeptide(L)'
;MPGHVGNFAVAGHRTSYGAPFGDIDKLRKGDIITVTSQEGTFNYTVTGNEVVPPTDVSVLRTVDPTRAVATLITCHPKWTSSNRLIVHAELTSQQSAITTPAVLTVSTPDTSEPETVTPGWFHDTSRVWPTLAWSAALGAIWMVGSRLFRRHRRESGSAGSPALAVWNRAGTYAAILSLAFLFTVTLYVMFGNLSGLLPANL
;
A
#
# COMPACT_ATOMS: atom_id res chain seq x y z
N MET A 1 23.10 -3.85 0.36
CA MET A 1 22.09 -4.05 -0.71
C MET A 1 22.22 -5.47 -1.25
N PRO A 2 21.20 -6.06 -1.89
CA PRO A 2 21.36 -7.31 -2.62
C PRO A 2 22.52 -7.24 -3.63
N GLY A 3 23.19 -8.35 -3.89
CA GLY A 3 24.34 -8.44 -4.79
C GLY A 3 25.65 -7.84 -4.31
N HIS A 4 25.64 -7.03 -3.24
CA HIS A 4 26.82 -6.34 -2.75
C HIS A 4 27.49 -7.11 -1.61
N VAL A 5 28.82 -6.96 -1.50
CA VAL A 5 29.58 -7.40 -0.33
C VAL A 5 29.03 -6.79 0.96
N GLY A 6 29.01 -7.59 2.03
CA GLY A 6 28.38 -7.27 3.29
C GLY A 6 27.21 -8.18 3.62
N ASN A 7 26.30 -7.69 4.46
CA ASN A 7 25.10 -8.41 4.89
C ASN A 7 23.83 -7.67 4.42
N PHE A 8 23.06 -8.32 3.54
CA PHE A 8 21.72 -7.90 3.15
C PHE A 8 20.69 -8.62 4.02
N ALA A 9 19.96 -7.89 4.85
CA ALA A 9 18.98 -8.48 5.76
C ALA A 9 17.54 -8.19 5.34
N VAL A 10 16.66 -9.20 5.45
CA VAL A 10 15.22 -9.08 5.22
C VAL A 10 14.46 -9.74 6.35
N ALA A 11 13.46 -9.04 6.90
CA ALA A 11 12.55 -9.59 7.89
C ALA A 11 11.19 -9.90 7.26
N GLY A 12 10.58 -11.01 7.66
CA GLY A 12 9.27 -11.43 7.18
C GLY A 12 8.45 -12.11 8.27
N HIS A 13 7.13 -11.90 8.24
CA HIS A 13 6.23 -12.53 9.20
C HIS A 13 6.12 -14.04 9.00
N ARG A 14 6.05 -14.78 10.11
CA ARG A 14 5.87 -16.23 10.11
C ARG A 14 4.42 -16.70 10.18
N THR A 15 3.54 -15.92 10.80
CA THR A 15 2.17 -16.39 11.13
C THR A 15 1.07 -15.36 10.95
N SER A 16 1.39 -14.08 10.70
CA SER A 16 0.35 -13.08 10.38
C SER A 16 -0.17 -13.29 8.95
N TYR A 17 -1.17 -12.50 8.55
CA TYR A 17 -1.72 -12.52 7.20
C TYR A 17 -0.61 -12.49 6.12
N GLY A 18 -0.72 -13.37 5.13
CA GLY A 18 0.28 -13.59 4.08
C GLY A 18 1.48 -14.46 4.47
N ALA A 19 1.92 -14.42 5.74
CA ALA A 19 3.01 -15.21 6.32
C ALA A 19 4.17 -15.52 5.33
N PRO A 20 4.83 -14.50 4.74
CA PRO A 20 5.81 -14.71 3.67
C PRO A 20 6.95 -15.63 4.08
N PHE A 21 7.30 -15.70 5.37
CA PHE A 21 8.33 -16.59 5.92
C PHE A 21 7.72 -17.75 6.73
N GLY A 22 6.46 -18.12 6.48
CA GLY A 22 5.73 -19.13 7.23
C GLY A 22 6.39 -20.51 7.23
N ASP A 23 7.08 -20.85 6.14
CA ASP A 23 7.75 -22.14 5.93
C ASP A 23 9.28 -22.00 5.82
N ILE A 24 9.84 -20.88 6.26
CA ILE A 24 11.29 -20.63 6.15
C ILE A 24 12.14 -21.66 6.91
N ASP A 25 11.57 -22.33 7.91
CA ASP A 25 12.22 -23.44 8.63
C ASP A 25 12.45 -24.70 7.78
N LYS A 26 11.82 -24.80 6.61
CA LYS A 26 12.04 -25.90 5.67
C LYS A 26 13.31 -25.73 4.83
N LEU A 27 13.88 -24.52 4.77
CA LEU A 27 15.09 -24.24 4.02
C LEU A 27 16.28 -25.01 4.59
N ARG A 28 17.04 -25.64 3.71
CA ARG A 28 18.22 -26.45 4.02
C ARG A 28 19.44 -25.86 3.35
N LYS A 29 20.61 -26.22 3.87
CA LYS A 29 21.89 -25.87 3.24
C LYS A 29 21.90 -26.36 1.78
N GLY A 30 22.22 -25.47 0.86
CA GLY A 30 22.21 -25.73 -0.58
C GLY A 30 20.96 -25.21 -1.32
N ASP A 31 19.88 -24.88 -0.61
CA ASP A 31 18.70 -24.28 -1.24
C ASP A 31 19.02 -22.88 -1.79
N ILE A 32 18.31 -22.47 -2.85
CA ILE A 32 18.54 -21.19 -3.52
C ILE A 32 17.47 -20.17 -3.11
N ILE A 33 17.92 -18.97 -2.74
CA ILE A 33 17.11 -17.78 -2.51
C ILE A 33 17.42 -16.80 -3.63
N THR A 34 16.42 -16.49 -4.45
CA THR A 34 16.53 -15.50 -5.52
C THR A 34 15.98 -14.15 -5.06
N VAL A 35 16.78 -13.10 -5.17
CA VAL A 35 16.42 -11.72 -4.87
C VAL A 35 16.43 -10.92 -6.17
N THR A 36 15.30 -10.32 -6.51
CA THR A 36 15.16 -9.46 -7.69
C THR A 36 15.03 -8.00 -7.25
N SER A 37 15.83 -7.13 -7.86
CA SER A 37 15.77 -5.68 -7.65
C SER A 37 15.92 -4.95 -8.99
N GLN A 38 15.90 -3.61 -8.96
CA GLN A 38 16.17 -2.80 -10.16
C GLN A 38 17.58 -3.04 -10.74
N GLU A 39 18.53 -3.47 -9.92
CA GLU A 39 19.91 -3.72 -10.34
C GLU A 39 20.10 -5.09 -10.98
N GLY A 40 19.13 -6.00 -10.85
CA GLY A 40 19.21 -7.35 -11.38
C GLY A 40 18.68 -8.43 -10.45
N THR A 41 19.05 -9.66 -10.79
CA THR A 41 18.66 -10.89 -10.08
C THR A 41 19.88 -11.51 -9.41
N PHE A 42 19.76 -11.83 -8.13
CA PHE A 42 20.84 -12.33 -7.29
C PHE A 42 20.42 -13.66 -6.65
N ASN A 43 21.19 -14.72 -6.88
CA ASN A 43 20.95 -16.03 -6.27
C ASN A 43 21.91 -16.22 -5.10
N TYR A 44 21.33 -16.46 -3.93
CA TYR A 44 22.03 -16.80 -2.70
C TYR A 44 21.80 -18.27 -2.36
N THR A 45 22.86 -19.00 -2.04
CA THR A 45 22.77 -20.39 -1.59
C THR A 45 22.75 -20.43 -0.07
N VAL A 46 21.75 -21.07 0.52
CA VAL A 46 21.60 -21.22 1.98
C VAL A 46 22.80 -21.94 2.54
N THR A 47 23.43 -21.34 3.55
CA THR A 47 24.60 -21.91 4.25
C THR A 47 24.22 -22.58 5.57
N GLY A 48 23.14 -22.11 6.21
CA GLY A 48 22.62 -22.68 7.45
C GLY A 48 21.52 -21.83 8.09
N ASN A 49 21.06 -22.28 9.25
CA ASN A 49 20.09 -21.55 10.07
C ASN A 49 20.44 -21.65 11.57
N GLU A 50 19.95 -20.69 12.34
CA GLU A 50 20.11 -20.65 13.80
C GLU A 50 18.92 -19.98 14.49
N VAL A 51 18.73 -20.26 15.77
CA VAL A 51 17.71 -19.63 16.61
C VAL A 51 18.40 -18.76 17.65
N VAL A 52 18.06 -17.47 17.63
CA VAL A 52 18.69 -16.46 18.50
C VAL A 52 17.65 -15.71 19.34
N PRO A 53 18.05 -15.11 20.48
CA PRO A 53 17.19 -14.20 21.22
C PRO A 53 16.78 -12.97 20.39
N PRO A 54 15.62 -12.35 20.66
CA PRO A 54 15.17 -11.16 19.92
C PRO A 54 16.10 -9.95 20.05
N THR A 55 16.95 -9.94 21.09
CA THR A 55 17.93 -8.89 21.38
C THR A 55 19.26 -9.09 20.66
N ASP A 56 19.47 -10.23 20.01
CA ASP A 56 20.71 -10.51 19.31
C ASP A 56 20.74 -9.81 17.95
N VAL A 57 21.21 -8.55 17.96
CA VAL A 57 21.40 -7.75 16.74
C VAL A 57 22.70 -8.07 16.01
N SER A 58 23.54 -8.95 16.56
CA SER A 58 24.84 -9.27 15.96
C SER A 58 24.69 -9.97 14.60
N VAL A 59 23.56 -10.64 14.37
CA VAL A 59 23.19 -11.30 13.11
C VAL A 59 23.08 -10.35 11.92
N LEU A 60 22.93 -9.04 12.16
CA LEU A 60 22.88 -8.01 11.11
C LEU A 60 24.26 -7.50 10.70
N ARG A 61 25.29 -7.82 11.48
CA ARG A 61 26.64 -7.32 11.24
C ARG A 61 27.28 -8.05 10.06
N THR A 62 28.05 -7.32 9.26
CA THR A 62 28.98 -7.92 8.30
C THR A 62 30.14 -8.57 9.07
N VAL A 63 30.25 -9.89 9.00
CA VAL A 63 31.35 -10.64 9.62
C VAL A 63 32.58 -10.68 8.70
N ASP A 64 32.36 -10.96 7.42
CA ASP A 64 33.39 -11.00 6.38
C ASP A 64 33.08 -9.92 5.32
N PRO A 65 33.90 -8.85 5.21
CA PRO A 65 33.66 -7.77 4.25
C PRO A 65 33.94 -8.16 2.79
N THR A 66 34.48 -9.36 2.54
CA THR A 66 34.78 -9.86 1.21
C THR A 66 33.66 -10.74 0.64
N ARG A 67 32.67 -11.11 1.47
CA ARG A 67 31.54 -11.95 1.07
C ARG A 67 30.25 -11.15 0.99
N ALA A 68 29.38 -11.55 0.08
CA ALA A 68 28.01 -11.05 -0.02
C ALA A 68 27.06 -12.08 0.61
N VAL A 69 26.48 -11.73 1.76
CA VAL A 69 25.61 -12.60 2.55
C VAL A 69 24.20 -12.03 2.59
N ALA A 70 23.20 -12.91 2.58
CA ALA A 70 21.80 -12.59 2.86
C ALA A 70 21.38 -13.22 4.20
N THR A 71 20.71 -12.43 5.04
CA THR A 71 20.16 -12.85 6.34
C THR A 71 18.64 -12.69 6.32
N LEU A 72 17.91 -13.81 6.41
CA LEU A 72 16.45 -13.79 6.51
C LEU A 72 16.02 -14.01 7.96
N ILE A 73 15.11 -13.16 8.45
CA ILE A 73 14.75 -13.08 9.87
C ILE A 73 13.25 -13.27 10.05
N THR A 74 12.86 -14.15 10.97
CA THR A 74 11.45 -14.31 11.36
C THR A 74 11.28 -14.65 12.83
N CYS A 75 10.05 -14.57 13.35
CA CYS A 75 9.73 -15.01 14.72
C CYS A 75 9.81 -16.54 14.86
N HIS A 76 10.25 -17.02 16.02
CA HIS A 76 10.31 -18.45 16.32
C HIS A 76 10.01 -18.70 17.81
N PRO A 77 9.33 -19.81 18.18
CA PRO A 77 8.62 -20.77 17.32
C PRO A 77 7.33 -20.17 16.72
N LYS A 78 6.59 -20.93 15.90
CA LYS A 78 5.30 -20.44 15.34
C LYS A 78 4.35 -20.03 16.48
N TRP A 79 3.57 -18.98 16.25
CA TRP A 79 2.61 -18.39 17.21
C TRP A 79 3.22 -17.69 18.43
N THR A 80 4.55 -17.63 18.50
CA THR A 80 5.27 -16.93 19.57
C THR A 80 6.35 -16.03 18.95
N SER A 81 6.79 -15.02 19.69
CA SER A 81 7.86 -14.09 19.30
C SER A 81 9.07 -14.15 20.23
N SER A 82 9.20 -15.25 20.99
CA SER A 82 10.20 -15.43 22.04
C SER A 82 11.63 -15.46 21.50
N ASN A 83 11.82 -15.95 20.27
CA ASN A 83 13.10 -16.00 19.59
C ASN A 83 12.97 -15.54 18.13
N ARG A 84 14.10 -15.51 17.43
CA ARG A 84 14.17 -15.33 15.98
C ARG A 84 14.79 -16.57 15.33
N LEU A 85 14.21 -17.01 14.23
CA LEU A 85 14.87 -17.94 13.32
C LEU A 85 15.59 -17.11 12.26
N ILE A 86 16.87 -17.39 12.11
CA ILE A 86 17.79 -16.72 11.19
C ILE A 86 18.21 -17.74 10.14
N VAL A 87 18.08 -17.37 8.87
CA VAL A 87 18.64 -18.15 7.75
C VAL A 87 19.73 -17.33 7.09
N HIS A 88 20.91 -17.93 6.98
CA HIS A 88 22.06 -17.34 6.31
C HIS A 88 22.22 -17.95 4.92
N ALA A 89 22.53 -17.11 3.94
CA ALA A 89 22.81 -17.54 2.58
C ALA A 89 23.92 -16.68 1.96
N GLU A 90 24.75 -17.26 1.10
CA GLU A 90 25.88 -16.58 0.46
C GLU A 90 25.63 -16.43 -1.05
N LEU A 91 25.98 -15.28 -1.62
CA LEU A 91 25.78 -14.99 -3.03
C LEU A 91 26.59 -15.97 -3.89
N THR A 92 25.92 -16.68 -4.80
CA THR A 92 26.57 -17.65 -5.70
C THR A 92 26.51 -17.25 -7.16
N SER A 93 25.50 -16.48 -7.58
CA SER A 93 25.44 -15.93 -8.93
C SER A 93 24.64 -14.64 -8.98
N GLN A 94 24.97 -13.77 -9.91
CA GLN A 94 24.22 -12.54 -10.15
C GLN A 94 24.11 -12.24 -11.65
N GLN A 95 22.96 -11.75 -12.05
CA GLN A 95 22.70 -11.23 -13.38
C GLN A 95 22.26 -9.79 -13.24
N SER A 96 23.14 -8.86 -13.60
CA SER A 96 22.83 -7.44 -13.54
C SER A 96 21.79 -7.07 -14.60
N ALA A 97 20.90 -6.14 -14.28
CA ALA A 97 19.92 -5.58 -15.20
C ALA A 97 20.55 -4.65 -16.25
N ILE A 98 21.88 -4.69 -16.43
CA ILE A 98 22.57 -3.89 -17.44
C ILE A 98 21.96 -4.26 -18.77
N THR A 99 21.20 -3.31 -19.29
CA THR A 99 20.78 -3.18 -20.67
C THR A 99 21.87 -3.79 -21.53
N THR A 100 21.53 -4.82 -22.30
CA THR A 100 22.27 -5.21 -23.51
C THR A 100 22.95 -3.97 -24.06
N PRO A 101 24.26 -3.96 -24.39
CA PRO A 101 24.77 -2.91 -25.26
C PRO A 101 23.99 -3.08 -26.56
N ALA A 102 22.84 -2.42 -26.65
CA ALA A 102 22.25 -2.06 -27.89
C ALA A 102 23.39 -1.34 -28.57
N VAL A 103 24.00 -2.02 -29.54
CA VAL A 103 24.77 -1.39 -30.59
C VAL A 103 24.08 -0.07 -30.84
N LEU A 104 24.80 1.03 -30.61
CA LEU A 104 24.33 2.37 -30.94
C LEU A 104 24.23 2.45 -32.46
N THR A 105 23.23 1.77 -33.03
CA THR A 105 22.63 2.20 -34.27
C THR A 105 21.87 3.44 -33.84
N VAL A 106 22.54 4.58 -33.96
CA VAL A 106 21.91 5.89 -33.95
C VAL A 106 20.99 5.90 -35.17
N SER A 107 19.81 5.31 -35.01
CA SER A 107 18.66 5.64 -35.82
C SER A 107 18.16 6.95 -35.26
N THR A 108 18.48 8.03 -35.96
CA THR A 108 17.86 9.34 -35.80
C THR A 108 16.35 9.12 -35.61
N PRO A 109 15.75 9.48 -34.46
CA PRO A 109 14.31 9.45 -34.36
C PRO A 109 13.79 10.57 -35.25
N ASP A 110 13.17 10.16 -36.35
CA ASP A 110 12.40 11.04 -37.22
C ASP A 110 11.37 11.78 -36.35
N THR A 111 11.54 13.09 -36.32
CA THR A 111 10.69 14.02 -35.58
C THR A 111 9.45 14.24 -36.43
N SER A 112 8.50 13.32 -36.36
CA SER A 112 7.16 13.58 -36.92
C SER A 112 6.07 12.64 -36.38
N GLU A 113 6.01 12.41 -35.07
CA GLU A 113 4.71 12.16 -34.43
C GLU A 113 4.67 12.93 -33.11
N PRO A 114 3.68 13.81 -32.89
CA PRO A 114 3.51 14.43 -31.59
C PRO A 114 3.00 13.35 -30.65
N GLU A 115 3.88 12.82 -29.81
CA GLU A 115 3.45 12.09 -28.62
C GLU A 115 2.54 13.03 -27.82
N THR A 116 1.25 12.72 -27.85
CA THR A 116 0.27 13.33 -26.97
C THR A 116 0.62 12.86 -25.57
N VAL A 117 1.48 13.63 -24.90
CA VAL A 117 1.67 13.57 -23.45
C VAL A 117 0.26 13.67 -22.87
N THR A 118 -0.29 12.53 -22.46
CA THR A 118 -1.58 12.49 -21.78
C THR A 118 -1.31 13.14 -20.44
N PRO A 119 -1.83 14.36 -20.17
CA PRO A 119 -1.61 14.98 -18.89
C PRO A 119 -2.24 14.08 -17.84
N GLY A 120 -1.53 13.77 -16.76
CA GLY A 120 -2.13 13.13 -15.60
C GLY A 120 -3.41 13.88 -15.18
N TRP A 121 -4.35 13.15 -14.58
CA TRP A 121 -5.73 13.58 -14.28
C TRP A 121 -5.89 14.92 -13.52
N PHE A 122 -4.79 15.52 -13.05
CA PHE A 122 -4.79 16.87 -12.47
C PHE A 122 -5.18 17.98 -13.47
N HIS A 123 -5.17 17.71 -14.78
CA HIS A 123 -5.55 18.69 -15.81
C HIS A 123 -6.93 18.45 -16.45
N ASP A 124 -7.65 17.39 -16.09
CA ASP A 124 -9.02 17.17 -16.57
C ASP A 124 -10.03 17.93 -15.70
N THR A 125 -10.10 19.24 -15.91
CA THR A 125 -11.08 20.12 -15.25
C THR A 125 -12.54 19.75 -15.55
N SER A 126 -12.82 18.93 -16.57
CA SER A 126 -14.19 18.57 -16.96
C SER A 126 -14.91 17.69 -15.92
N ARG A 127 -14.16 17.00 -15.05
CA ARG A 127 -14.69 16.14 -13.97
C ARG A 127 -14.83 16.84 -12.62
N VAL A 128 -14.15 17.97 -12.45
CA VAL A 128 -14.22 18.78 -11.21
C VAL A 128 -15.52 19.57 -11.16
N TRP A 129 -15.98 20.07 -12.32
CA TRP A 129 -17.19 20.89 -12.41
C TRP A 129 -18.49 20.17 -12.03
N PRO A 130 -18.76 18.92 -12.46
CA PRO A 130 -19.91 18.16 -11.98
C PRO A 130 -19.89 17.97 -10.47
N THR A 131 -18.71 17.66 -9.90
CA THR A 131 -18.55 17.41 -8.46
C THR A 131 -18.82 18.67 -7.63
N LEU A 132 -18.27 19.81 -8.05
CA LEU A 132 -18.53 21.10 -7.41
C LEU A 132 -19.99 21.54 -7.56
N ALA A 133 -20.58 21.37 -8.75
CA ALA A 133 -21.98 21.71 -9.00
C ALA A 133 -22.94 20.89 -8.12
N TRP A 134 -22.72 19.57 -8.02
CA TRP A 134 -23.53 18.71 -7.15
C TRP A 134 -23.32 19.03 -5.66
N SER A 135 -22.09 19.34 -5.24
CA SER A 135 -21.83 19.75 -3.84
C SER A 135 -22.53 21.06 -3.46
N ALA A 136 -22.54 22.05 -4.37
CA ALA A 136 -23.23 23.31 -4.17
C ALA A 136 -24.76 23.14 -4.16
N ALA A 137 -25.30 22.30 -5.05
CA ALA A 137 -26.72 21.99 -5.10
C ALA A 137 -27.21 21.30 -3.81
N LEU A 138 -26.46 20.31 -3.32
CA LEU A 138 -26.78 19.63 -2.06
C LEU A 138 -26.67 20.57 -0.85
N GLY A 139 -25.63 21.41 -0.82
CA GLY A 139 -25.49 22.45 0.21
C GLY A 139 -26.65 23.45 0.22
N ALA A 140 -27.14 23.87 -0.95
CA ALA A 140 -28.30 24.74 -1.08
C ALA A 140 -29.59 24.07 -0.60
N ILE A 141 -29.84 22.81 -0.97
CA ILE A 141 -30.99 22.03 -0.51
C ILE A 141 -30.97 21.90 1.01
N TRP A 142 -29.82 21.59 1.61
CA TRP A 142 -29.67 21.51 3.06
C TRP A 142 -29.88 22.87 3.75
N MET A 143 -29.37 23.97 3.16
CA MET A 143 -29.53 25.31 3.72
C MET A 143 -31.00 25.78 3.67
N VAL A 144 -31.72 25.50 2.57
CA VAL A 144 -33.15 25.82 2.44
C VAL A 144 -33.97 24.94 3.39
N GLY A 145 -33.74 23.62 3.41
CA GLY A 145 -34.40 22.69 4.33
C GLY A 145 -34.21 23.06 5.79
N SER A 146 -32.98 23.44 6.20
CA SER A 146 -32.70 23.87 7.56
C SER A 146 -33.32 25.23 7.92
N ARG A 147 -33.44 26.17 6.97
CA ARG A 147 -34.17 27.44 7.18
C ARG A 147 -35.68 27.21 7.33
N LEU A 148 -36.27 26.40 6.46
CA LEU A 148 -37.69 26.05 6.53
C LEU A 148 -38.01 25.28 7.83
N PHE A 149 -37.14 24.35 8.23
CA PHE A 149 -37.27 23.63 9.50
C PHE A 149 -37.17 24.57 10.72
N ARG A 150 -36.20 25.49 10.73
CA ARG A 150 -36.08 26.49 11.81
C ARG A 150 -37.28 27.43 11.86
N ARG A 151 -37.84 27.80 10.71
CA ARG A 151 -39.06 28.63 10.62
C ARG A 151 -40.28 27.87 11.14
N HIS A 152 -40.49 26.65 10.66
CA HIS A 152 -41.61 25.81 11.10
C HIS A 152 -41.54 25.50 12.61
N ARG A 153 -40.34 25.31 13.16
CA ARG A 153 -40.13 25.11 14.61
C ARG A 153 -40.39 26.38 15.43
N ARG A 154 -40.20 27.58 14.86
CA ARG A 154 -40.58 28.86 15.49
C ARG A 154 -42.09 29.09 15.48
N GLU A 155 -42.77 28.66 14.42
CA GLU A 155 -44.23 28.77 14.30
C GLU A 155 -44.98 27.69 15.11
N SER A 156 -44.36 26.51 15.31
CA SER A 156 -44.91 25.40 16.10
C SER A 156 -44.63 25.54 17.60
N GLY A 157 -44.93 26.70 18.16
CA GLY A 157 -44.88 26.95 19.59
C GLY A 157 -45.78 26.00 20.38
N SER A 158 -45.16 25.24 21.30
CA SER A 158 -45.76 24.60 22.49
C SER A 158 -47.04 23.76 22.33
N ALA A 159 -47.05 22.74 21.47
CA ALA A 159 -48.03 21.66 21.61
C ALA A 159 -47.37 20.29 21.46
N GLY A 160 -47.25 19.58 22.58
CA GLY A 160 -46.73 18.21 22.63
C GLY A 160 -47.64 17.24 21.90
N SER A 161 -47.42 17.06 20.60
CA SER A 161 -48.07 16.04 19.78
C SER A 161 -47.07 14.94 19.38
N PRO A 162 -47.50 13.66 19.32
CA PRO A 162 -46.64 12.52 18.97
C PRO A 162 -46.04 12.60 17.56
N ALA A 163 -46.56 13.49 16.70
CA ALA A 163 -46.02 13.78 15.38
C ALA A 163 -44.60 14.38 15.42
N LEU A 164 -44.27 15.17 16.46
CA LEU A 164 -42.94 15.76 16.62
C LEU A 164 -41.85 14.72 16.95
N ALA A 165 -42.22 13.59 17.57
CA ALA A 165 -41.28 12.51 17.88
C ALA A 165 -40.88 11.71 16.63
N VAL A 166 -41.82 11.48 15.71
CA VAL A 166 -41.56 10.85 14.41
C VAL A 166 -40.70 11.76 13.53
N TRP A 167 -40.96 13.07 13.55
CA TRP A 167 -40.18 14.06 12.80
C TRP A 167 -38.75 14.25 13.31
N ASN A 168 -38.51 14.21 14.62
CA ASN A 168 -37.14 14.23 15.16
C ASN A 168 -36.34 12.98 14.76
N ARG A 169 -36.98 11.81 14.71
CA ARG A 169 -36.36 10.58 14.20
C ARG A 169 -36.02 10.71 12.71
N ALA A 170 -36.93 11.24 11.90
CA ALA A 170 -36.69 11.49 10.48
C ALA A 170 -35.50 12.44 10.23
N GLY A 171 -35.38 13.53 11.00
CA GLY A 171 -34.23 14.44 10.92
C GLY A 171 -32.90 13.78 11.32
N THR A 172 -32.95 12.86 12.29
CA THR A 172 -31.77 12.09 12.72
C THR A 172 -31.36 11.09 11.64
N TYR A 173 -32.32 10.39 11.02
CA TYR A 173 -32.05 9.49 9.90
C TYR A 173 -31.50 10.24 8.68
N ALA A 174 -32.02 11.43 8.37
CA ALA A 174 -31.50 12.26 7.29
C ALA A 174 -30.03 12.68 7.53
N ALA A 175 -29.67 13.00 8.78
CA ALA A 175 -28.29 13.33 9.15
C ALA A 175 -27.36 12.11 9.06
N ILE A 176 -27.80 10.95 9.54
CA ILE A 176 -27.04 9.69 9.47
C ILE A 176 -26.83 9.28 8.01
N LEU A 177 -27.87 9.34 7.17
CA LEU A 177 -27.77 9.02 5.75
C LEU A 177 -26.83 9.99 5.00
N SER A 178 -26.84 11.27 5.37
CA SER A 178 -25.92 12.26 4.80
C SER A 178 -24.47 11.98 5.17
N LEU A 179 -24.20 11.61 6.43
CA LEU A 179 -22.86 11.21 6.89
C LEU A 179 -22.39 9.91 6.24
N ALA A 180 -23.27 8.91 6.12
CA ALA A 180 -22.97 7.64 5.46
C ALA A 180 -22.66 7.84 3.97
N PHE A 181 -23.40 8.72 3.29
CA PHE A 181 -23.13 9.08 1.90
C PHE A 181 -21.78 9.78 1.74
N LEU A 182 -21.48 10.79 2.58
CA LEU A 182 -20.20 11.51 2.54
C LEU A 182 -19.01 10.57 2.80
N PHE A 183 -19.16 9.65 3.75
CA PHE A 183 -18.16 8.62 4.05
C PHE A 183 -17.96 7.68 2.86
N THR A 184 -19.04 7.23 2.21
CA THR A 184 -18.96 6.34 1.04
C THR A 184 -18.27 7.03 -0.15
N VAL A 185 -18.58 8.29 -0.42
CA VAL A 185 -17.91 9.09 -1.47
C VAL A 185 -16.43 9.27 -1.15
N THR A 186 -16.09 9.55 0.10
CA THR A 186 -14.69 9.68 0.54
C THR A 186 -13.92 8.38 0.35
N LEU A 187 -14.51 7.24 0.73
CA LEU A 187 -13.93 5.93 0.49
C LEU A 187 -13.77 5.65 -1.00
N TYR A 188 -14.78 5.94 -1.83
CA TYR A 188 -14.68 5.73 -3.28
C TYR A 188 -13.53 6.53 -3.90
N VAL A 189 -13.35 7.80 -3.51
CA VAL A 189 -12.23 8.63 -3.98
C VAL A 189 -10.89 8.10 -3.47
N MET A 190 -10.83 7.70 -2.20
CA MET A 190 -9.59 7.21 -1.61
C MET A 190 -9.16 5.86 -2.24
N PHE A 191 -10.10 4.93 -2.43
CA PHE A 191 -9.85 3.63 -3.06
C PHE A 191 -9.62 3.74 -4.57
N GLY A 192 -10.33 4.62 -5.27
CA GLY A 192 -10.07 4.88 -6.69
C GLY A 192 -8.68 5.46 -6.95
N ASN A 193 -8.15 6.25 -6.02
CA ASN A 193 -6.75 6.70 -6.06
C ASN A 193 -5.77 5.59 -5.68
N LEU A 194 -6.15 4.70 -4.75
CA LEU A 194 -5.29 3.59 -4.31
C LEU A 194 -5.14 2.49 -5.37
N SER A 195 -6.19 2.20 -6.14
CA SER A 195 -6.15 1.19 -7.21
C SER A 195 -5.24 1.60 -8.39
N GLY A 196 -4.95 2.88 -8.56
CA GLY A 196 -3.98 3.38 -9.53
C GLY A 196 -2.51 3.31 -9.06
N LEU A 197 -2.26 3.05 -7.77
CA LEU A 197 -0.92 2.94 -7.19
C LEU A 197 -0.41 1.49 -7.14
N LEU A 198 -1.28 0.52 -7.43
CA LEU A 198 -0.87 -0.87 -7.55
C LEU A 198 -0.34 -1.10 -8.98
N PRO A 199 0.87 -1.68 -9.15
CA PRO A 199 1.37 -2.01 -10.48
C PRO A 199 0.38 -2.97 -11.16
N ALA A 200 0.06 -2.71 -12.42
CA ALA A 200 -0.91 -3.45 -13.23
C ALA A 200 -0.49 -4.88 -13.60
N ASN A 201 0.38 -5.49 -12.80
CA ASN A 201 1.07 -6.73 -13.09
C ASN A 201 0.88 -7.71 -11.93
N LEU A 202 -0.33 -8.28 -11.84
CA LEU A 202 -0.61 -9.56 -11.17
C LEU A 202 -1.42 -10.43 -12.14
#